data_AF-A0A1X6N877-F1
#
_entry.id   AF-A0A1X6N877-F1
#
_cell.length_a   1.000
_cell.length_b   1.000
_cell.length_c   1.000
_cell.angle_alpha   90.00
_cell.angle_beta   90.00
_cell.angle_gamma   90.00
#
_symmetry.space_group_name_H-M   'P 1'
#
loop_
_entity.id
_entity.type
_entity.pdbx_description
1 polymer ?
#
loop_
_entity_poly.entity_id
_entity_poly.type
_entity_poly.pdbx_seq_one_letter_code
_entity_poly.pdbx_strand_id
1 'polypeptide(L)' 'MVASEMMFGRRACPGQHVADQSLFINTALALWAFNISQDSARPIDILAFTDAANAHPLPFALRFVPRVKGLEAMLGDV' A
#
# COMPACT_ATOMS: atom_id res chain seq x y z
N MET A 1 -8.10 -9.80 -13.67
CA MET A 1 -8.89 -8.57 -13.96
C MET A 1 -8.10 -7.37 -13.43
N VAL A 2 -6.95 -7.07 -14.05
CA VAL A 2 -5.99 -6.00 -13.66
C VAL A 2 -5.50 -5.20 -14.90
N ALA A 3 -5.98 -5.57 -16.10
CA ALA A 3 -5.42 -5.06 -17.37
C ALA A 3 -5.84 -3.63 -17.75
N SER A 4 -6.86 -3.05 -17.10
CA SER A 4 -7.33 -1.69 -17.46
C SER A 4 -6.48 -0.57 -16.90
N GLU A 5 -5.79 -0.78 -15.77
CA GLU A 5 -5.04 0.28 -15.08
C GLU A 5 -3.61 0.47 -15.63
N MET A 6 -3.01 -0.59 -16.18
CA MET A 6 -1.59 -0.62 -16.63
C MET A 6 -1.40 -0.40 -18.14
N MET A 7 -2.41 0.13 -18.85
CA MET A 7 -2.45 0.35 -20.31
C MET A 7 -2.47 -0.96 -21.14
N PHE A 8 -3.17 -0.95 -22.29
CA PHE A 8 -3.36 -2.13 -23.16
C PHE A 8 -2.75 -1.92 -24.56
N GLY A 9 -2.41 -3.02 -25.24
CA GLY A 9 -1.90 -3.01 -26.61
C GLY A 9 -0.43 -2.59 -26.71
N ARG A 10 -0.04 -1.93 -27.81
CA ARG A 10 1.37 -1.62 -28.13
C ARG A 10 2.05 -0.63 -27.18
N ARG A 11 1.31 0.03 -26.28
CA ARG A 11 1.82 0.94 -25.25
C ARG A 11 1.50 0.43 -23.84
N ALA A 12 1.34 -0.88 -23.67
CA ALA A 12 1.17 -1.47 -22.36
C ALA A 12 2.40 -1.22 -21.48
N CYS A 13 2.19 -1.04 -20.17
CA CYS A 13 3.29 -0.82 -19.23
C CYS A 13 4.24 -2.04 -19.26
N PRO A 14 5.53 -1.85 -19.61
CA PRO A 14 6.49 -2.96 -19.64
C PRO A 14 6.72 -3.55 -18.24
N GLY A 15 6.51 -2.75 -17.19
CA GLY A 15 6.63 -3.15 -15.79
C GLY A 15 5.38 -3.75 -15.16
N GLN A 16 4.28 -3.93 -15.90
CA GLN A 16 2.99 -4.34 -15.32
C GLN A 16 3.08 -5.63 -14.48
N HIS A 17 3.81 -6.63 -14.98
CA HIS A 17 3.93 -7.93 -14.31
C HIS A 17 4.75 -7.82 -13.02
N VAL A 18 5.82 -7.03 -13.04
CA VAL A 18 6.66 -6.80 -11.87
C VAL A 18 5.87 -6.01 -10.82
N ALA A 19 5.14 -4.98 -11.25
CA ALA A 19 4.31 -4.17 -10.36
C ALA A 19 3.21 -5.02 -9.70
N ASP A 20 2.50 -5.85 -10.46
CA ASP A 20 1.44 -6.72 -9.95
C ASP A 20 1.97 -7.74 -8.93
N GLN A 21 3.06 -8.44 -9.26
CA GLN A 21 3.69 -9.40 -8.35
C GLN A 21 4.25 -8.73 -7.09
N SER A 22 4.90 -7.58 -7.25
CA SER A 22 5.48 -6.84 -6.11
C SER A 22 4.39 -6.31 -5.19
N LEU A 23 3.31 -5.75 -5.74
CA LEU A 23 2.17 -5.27 -4.96
C LEU A 23 1.49 -6.42 -4.22
N PHE A 24 1.31 -7.56 -4.88
CA PHE A 24 0.73 -8.75 -4.24
C PHE A 24 1.57 -9.22 -3.05
N ILE A 25 2.88 -9.40 -3.24
CA ILE A 25 3.78 -9.87 -2.19
C ILE A 25 3.85 -8.88 -1.03
N ASN A 26 4.04 -7.59 -1.31
CA ASN A 26 4.13 -6.57 -0.27
C ASN A 26 2.83 -6.44 0.53
N THR A 27 1.68 -6.50 -0.15
CA THR A 27 0.36 -6.45 0.52
C THR A 27 0.14 -7.69 1.39
N ALA A 28 0.48 -8.88 0.87
CA ALA A 28 0.36 -10.12 1.64
C ALA A 28 1.27 -10.11 2.88
N LEU A 29 2.51 -9.63 2.76
CA LEU A 29 3.44 -9.51 3.88
C LEU A 29 2.98 -8.48 4.91
N ALA A 30 2.51 -7.31 4.48
CA ALA A 30 1.99 -6.28 5.37
C ALA A 30 0.77 -6.80 6.18
N LEU A 31 -0.15 -7.49 5.51
CA LEU A 31 -1.32 -8.09 6.16
C LEU A 31 -0.96 -9.30 7.03
N TRP A 32 0.08 -10.06 6.68
CA TRP A 32 0.58 -11.13 7.53
C TRP A 32 1.20 -10.58 8.83
N ALA A 33 1.99 -9.52 8.72
CA ALA A 33 2.74 -8.94 9.82
C ALA A 33 1.88 -8.08 10.76
N PHE A 34 0.96 -7.27 10.23
CA PHE A 34 0.23 -6.26 11.00
C PHE A 34 -1.29 -6.36 10.85
N ASN A 35 -1.99 -6.01 11.92
CA ASN A 35 -3.40 -5.63 11.85
C ASN A 35 -3.47 -4.12 11.64
N ILE A 36 -3.98 -3.73 10.48
CA ILE A 36 -4.05 -2.33 10.04
C ILE A 36 -5.48 -1.85 10.25
N SER A 37 -5.65 -0.79 11.03
CA SER A 37 -6.97 -0.17 11.23
C SER A 37 -6.89 1.35 11.18
N GLN A 38 -8.02 1.96 10.87
CA GLN A 38 -8.17 3.40 10.91
C GLN A 38 -8.09 3.90 12.37
N ASP A 39 -7.45 5.05 12.56
CA ASP A 39 -7.47 5.73 13.84
C ASP A 39 -8.81 6.46 14.02
N SER A 40 -9.59 6.06 15.04
CA SER A 40 -10.89 6.67 15.36
C SER A 40 -10.76 8.19 15.61
N ALA A 41 -9.62 8.64 16.15
CA ALA A 41 -9.38 10.04 16.45
C ALA A 41 -9.02 10.89 15.22
N ARG A 42 -8.57 10.27 14.13
CA ARG A 42 -8.14 10.94 12.89
C ARG A 42 -8.69 10.19 11.69
N PRO A 43 -9.95 10.43 11.32
CA PRO A 43 -10.55 9.75 10.19
C PRO A 43 -9.82 10.09 8.88
N ILE A 44 -9.67 9.09 8.02
CA ILE A 44 -8.99 9.24 6.74
C ILE A 44 -9.95 9.91 5.76
N ASP A 45 -9.51 11.02 5.18
CA ASP A 45 -10.20 11.65 4.06
C ASP A 45 -9.80 10.94 2.76
N ILE A 46 -10.76 10.27 2.14
CA ILE A 46 -10.55 9.50 0.91
C ILE A 46 -10.38 10.38 -0.33
N LEU A 47 -10.56 11.70 -0.22
CA LEU A 47 -10.40 12.67 -1.31
C LEU A 47 -9.19 13.59 -1.11
N ALA A 48 -8.44 13.42 -0.02
CA ALA A 48 -7.26 14.22 0.28
C ALA A 48 -6.06 13.82 -0.57
N PHE A 49 -5.94 14.38 -1.77
CA PHE A 49 -4.83 14.18 -2.70
C PHE A 49 -4.13 15.49 -3.08
N THR A 50 -2.87 15.38 -3.50
CA THR A 50 -2.13 16.50 -4.10
C THR A 50 -2.72 16.87 -5.45
N ASP A 51 -2.89 18.18 -5.70
CA ASP A 51 -3.30 18.71 -7.00
C ASP A 51 -2.09 18.83 -7.93
N ALA A 52 -1.67 17.70 -8.51
CA ALA A 52 -0.56 17.60 -9.44
C ALA A 52 -0.84 16.53 -10.51
N ALA A 53 -0.07 16.56 -11.60
CA ALA A 53 -0.16 15.55 -12.68
C ALA A 53 -0.04 14.10 -12.17
N ASN A 54 0.70 13.91 -11.08
CA ASN A 54 0.71 12.67 -10.31
C ASN A 54 -0.02 12.91 -8.98
N ALA A 55 -1.16 12.26 -8.80
CA ALA A 55 -1.93 12.35 -7.56
C ALA A 55 -1.32 11.45 -6.48
N HIS A 56 -0.91 12.05 -5.36
CA HIS A 56 -0.49 11.33 -4.17
C HIS A 56 -1.42 11.66 -3.01
N PRO A 57 -1.76 10.70 -2.14
CA PRO A 57 -2.55 10.99 -0.95
C PRO A 57 -1.77 11.92 -0.02
N LEU A 58 -2.47 12.85 0.63
CA LEU A 58 -1.88 13.65 1.71
C LEU A 58 -1.56 12.76 2.92
N PRO A 59 -0.63 13.17 3.81
CA PRO A 59 -0.27 12.37 4.98
C PRO A 59 -1.49 12.02 5.85
N PHE A 60 -1.67 10.72 6.12
CA PHE A 60 -2.76 10.20 6.95
C PHE A 60 -2.22 9.29 8.06
N ALA A 61 -2.96 9.17 9.15
CA ALA A 61 -2.59 8.34 10.28
C ALA A 61 -3.27 6.97 10.20
N LEU A 62 -2.51 5.92 10.52
CA LEU A 62 -2.99 4.55 10.64
C LEU A 62 -2.55 3.96 11.98
N ARG A 63 -3.32 2.97 12.45
CA ARG A 63 -2.92 2.13 13.57
C ARG A 63 -2.40 0.80 13.05
N PHE A 64 -1.13 0.53 13.29
CA PHE A 64 -0.50 -0.76 13.02
C PHE A 64 -0.33 -1.53 14.33
N VAL A 65 -0.88 -2.75 14.40
CA VAL A 65 -0.70 -3.64 15.54
C VAL A 65 0.00 -4.92 15.08
N PRO A 66 1.21 -5.25 15.57
CA PRO A 66 1.88 -6.50 15.22
C PRO A 66 1.02 -7.73 15.52
N ARG A 67 0.95 -8.67 14.56
CA ARG A 67 0.23 -9.95 14.74
C ARG A 67 1.10 -11.02 15.38
N VAL A 68 2.42 -10.95 15.17
CA VAL A 68 3.38 -11.96 15.61
C VAL A 68 4.18 -11.43 16.81
N LYS A 69 4.35 -12.25 17.84
CA LYS A 69 5.19 -11.90 19.01
C LYS A 69 6.65 -11.79 18.58
N GLY A 70 7.32 -10.69 18.96
CA GLY A 70 8.71 -10.45 18.60
C GLY A 70 8.92 -9.99 17.15
N LEU A 71 7.86 -9.58 16.44
CA LEU A 71 7.97 -9.04 15.08
C LEU A 71 8.90 -7.81 15.03
N GLU A 72 8.84 -6.94 16.03
CA GLU A 72 9.70 -5.74 16.15
C GLU A 72 11.18 -6.13 16.21
N ALA A 73 11.51 -7.21 16.94
CA ALA A 73 12.87 -7.74 16.99
C ALA A 73 13.31 -8.39 15.66
N MET A 74 12.37 -8.86 14.83
CA MET A 74 12.67 -9.42 13.51
C MET A 74 12.80 -8.37 12.41
N LEU A 75 12.11 -7.24 12.53
CA LEU A 75 12.20 -6.14 11.58
C LEU A 75 13.49 -5.34 11.72
N GLY A 76 14.16 -5.41 12.89
CA GLY A 76 15.30 -4.57 13.22
C GLY A 76 14.86 -3.12 13.42
N ASP A 77 15.59 -2.37 14.24
CA ASP A 77 15.33 -0.95 14.46
C ASP A 77 15.51 -0.19 13.12
N VAL A 78 14.41 0.09 12.42
CA VAL A 78 14.37 0.95 11.23
C VAL A 78 13.86 2.33 11.63
#